data_AF-A0A1I0W449-F1
#
_entry.id   AF-A0A1I0W449-F1
#
_cell.length_a   1.000
_cell.length_b   1.000
_cell.length_c   1.000
_cell.angle_alpha   90.00
_cell.angle_beta   90.00
_cell.angle_gamma   90.00
#
_symmetry.space_group_name_H-M   'P 1'
#
loop_
_entity.id
_entity.type
_entity.pdbx_description
1 polymer ?
#
loop_
_entity_poly.entity_id
_entity_poly.type
_entity_poly.pdbx_seq_one_letter_code
_entity_poly.pdbx_strand_id
1 'polypeptide(L)'
;MVVTFGPDGATGHPDHVRIGAAADAAFLQVRCDGGRGLRRLLHGAIPQSWFDRMQAWRVAHGFPPWQPENVYHLRAVPDRCIGVHVRIDPVAHVVVAVLLEHRSQRLVLVPTEVDQATFTRGLRPEWHTVVWPPRHEGEPLLADLFEGLDDGNA
;
A
#
# COMPACT_ATOMS: atom_id res chain seq x y z
N MET A 1 0.90 4.05 15.26
CA MET A 1 0.18 3.90 13.97
C MET A 1 0.19 2.43 13.59
N VAL A 2 -0.77 1.97 12.78
CA VAL A 2 -0.77 0.64 12.15
C VAL A 2 -0.98 0.80 10.65
N VAL A 3 -0.19 0.08 9.86
CA VAL A 3 -0.38 -0.08 8.41
C VAL A 3 -0.58 -1.57 8.16
N THR A 4 -1.62 -1.93 7.40
CA THR A 4 -1.96 -3.33 7.08
C THR A 4 -2.59 -3.42 5.69
N PHE A 5 -3.10 -4.59 5.31
CA PHE A 5 -3.85 -4.78 4.07
C PHE A 5 -5.30 -4.35 4.22
N GLY A 6 -5.86 -3.84 3.13
CA GLY A 6 -7.29 -3.58 3.03
C GLY A 6 -8.13 -4.85 2.85
N PRO A 7 -9.46 -4.70 2.76
CA PRO A 7 -10.38 -5.84 2.62
C PRO A 7 -10.18 -6.64 1.31
N ASP A 8 -9.52 -6.05 0.31
CA ASP A 8 -9.17 -6.70 -0.95
C ASP A 8 -7.83 -7.46 -0.89
N GLY A 9 -7.05 -7.31 0.18
CA GLY A 9 -5.74 -7.91 0.37
C GLY A 9 -4.66 -7.39 -0.59
N ALA A 10 -4.91 -6.28 -1.31
CA ALA A 10 -4.14 -5.74 -2.44
C ALA A 10 -3.93 -6.68 -3.65
N THR A 11 -3.95 -8.00 -3.46
CA THR A 11 -3.76 -9.03 -4.48
C THR A 11 -4.80 -10.15 -4.40
N GLY A 12 -5.82 -10.00 -3.56
CA GLY A 12 -6.79 -11.05 -3.30
C GLY A 12 -6.27 -12.25 -2.53
N HIS A 13 -5.05 -12.18 -2.01
CA HIS A 13 -4.48 -13.30 -1.24
C HIS A 13 -5.28 -13.50 0.06
N PRO A 14 -5.81 -14.71 0.34
CA PRO A 14 -6.64 -14.95 1.52
C PRO A 14 -5.96 -14.56 2.84
N ASP A 15 -4.64 -14.73 2.95
CA ASP A 15 -3.92 -14.36 4.17
C ASP A 15 -3.79 -12.86 4.33
N HIS A 16 -3.68 -12.09 3.24
CA HIS A 16 -3.68 -10.62 3.31
C HIS A 16 -5.03 -10.11 3.79
N VAL A 17 -6.13 -10.69 3.29
CA VAL A 17 -7.49 -10.34 3.74
C VAL A 17 -7.67 -10.67 5.23
N ARG A 18 -7.27 -11.87 5.65
CA ARG A 18 -7.39 -12.30 7.05
C ARG A 18 -6.55 -11.45 7.99
N ILE A 19 -5.31 -11.14 7.64
CA ILE A 19 -4.42 -10.35 8.50
C ILE A 19 -4.83 -8.88 8.53
N GLY A 20 -5.36 -8.35 7.43
CA GLY A 20 -6.01 -7.03 7.39
C GLY A 20 -7.16 -6.94 8.40
N ALA A 21 -8.12 -7.86 8.31
CA ALA A 21 -9.26 -7.91 9.23
C ALA A 21 -8.85 -8.11 10.70
N ALA A 22 -7.86 -8.97 10.96
CA ALA A 22 -7.35 -9.19 12.31
C ALA A 22 -6.65 -7.94 12.88
N ALA A 23 -5.88 -7.23 12.05
CA ALA A 23 -5.21 -5.98 12.44
C ALA A 23 -6.23 -4.86 12.69
N ASP A 24 -7.28 -4.75 11.89
CA ASP A 24 -8.37 -3.79 12.09
C ASP A 24 -9.07 -4.03 13.44
N ALA A 25 -9.43 -5.29 13.74
CA ALA A 25 -10.08 -5.65 15.01
C ALA A 25 -9.17 -5.35 16.22
N ALA A 26 -7.89 -5.72 16.13
CA ALA A 26 -6.92 -5.45 17.19
C ALA A 26 -6.69 -3.94 17.39
N PHE A 27 -6.64 -3.16 16.29
CA PHE A 27 -6.52 -1.71 16.36
C PHE A 27 -7.69 -1.10 17.13
N LEU A 28 -8.92 -1.48 16.78
CA LEU A 28 -10.13 -0.98 17.42
C LEU A 28 -10.20 -1.36 18.90
N GLN A 29 -9.82 -2.59 19.25
CA GLN A 29 -9.75 -3.03 20.64
C GLN A 29 -8.79 -2.14 21.46
N VAL A 30 -7.54 -1.98 21.00
CA VAL A 30 -6.54 -1.15 21.68
C VAL A 30 -6.95 0.33 21.76
N ARG A 31 -7.70 0.82 20.77
CA ARG A 31 -8.26 2.19 20.79
C ARG A 31 -9.30 2.38 21.89
N CYS A 32 -10.12 1.36 22.16
CA CYS A 32 -11.17 1.41 23.17
C CYS A 32 -10.65 1.30 24.60
N ASP A 33 -9.44 0.74 24.81
CA ASP A 33 -8.85 0.49 26.13
C ASP A 33 -8.37 1.76 26.89
N GLY A 34 -8.56 2.96 26.33
CA GLY A 34 -8.40 4.24 27.06
C GLY A 34 -6.96 4.73 27.29
N GLY A 35 -5.94 4.00 26.84
CA GLY A 35 -4.54 4.47 26.87
C GLY A 35 -4.24 5.58 25.85
N ARG A 36 -2.97 6.04 25.75
CA ARG A 36 -2.52 6.98 24.69
C ARG A 36 -2.92 6.50 23.28
N GLY A 37 -3.09 5.19 23.14
CA GLY A 37 -3.79 4.52 22.06
C GLY A 37 -3.06 4.61 20.73
N LEU A 38 -3.42 3.73 19.79
CA LEU A 38 -3.03 3.91 18.40
C LEU A 38 -3.74 5.17 17.86
N ARG A 39 -3.16 5.87 16.88
CA ARG A 39 -3.71 7.16 16.40
C ARG A 39 -4.08 7.16 14.93
N ARG A 40 -3.61 6.17 14.18
CA ARG A 40 -3.82 6.06 12.75
C ARG A 40 -3.80 4.61 12.30
N LEU A 41 -4.81 4.23 11.53
CA LEU A 41 -4.93 2.94 10.84
C LEU A 41 -4.98 3.20 9.34
N LEU A 42 -4.06 2.59 8.61
CA LEU A 42 -3.91 2.73 7.17
C LEU A 42 -4.00 1.37 6.50
N HIS A 43 -4.61 1.31 5.32
CA HIS A 43 -4.48 0.17 4.43
C HIS A 43 -3.58 0.54 3.26
N GLY A 44 -2.56 -0.28 2.99
CA GLY A 44 -1.78 -0.17 1.76
C GLY A 44 -2.70 -0.35 0.54
N ALA A 45 -2.59 0.55 -0.43
CA ALA A 45 -3.53 0.63 -1.54
C ALA A 45 -2.85 0.98 -2.86
N ILE A 46 -3.50 0.63 -3.97
CA ILE A 46 -3.08 0.99 -5.31
C ILE A 46 -4.16 1.89 -5.92
N PRO A 47 -3.88 3.15 -6.31
CA PRO A 47 -4.86 4.00 -6.95
C PRO A 47 -5.25 3.45 -8.32
N GLN A 48 -6.54 3.51 -8.65
CA GLN A 48 -7.07 3.08 -9.96
C GLN A 48 -6.33 3.76 -11.11
N SER A 49 -6.08 5.06 -11.04
CA SER A 49 -5.38 5.76 -12.13
C SER A 49 -3.94 5.29 -12.33
N TRP A 50 -3.25 4.87 -11.26
CA TRP A 50 -1.93 4.27 -11.39
C TRP A 50 -2.03 2.89 -12.01
N PHE A 51 -2.96 2.07 -11.53
CA PHE A 51 -3.18 0.73 -12.06
C PHE A 51 -3.48 0.76 -13.56
N ASP A 52 -4.36 1.65 -14.00
CA ASP A 52 -4.73 1.80 -15.42
C ASP A 52 -3.52 2.20 -16.28
N ARG A 53 -2.69 3.14 -15.80
CA ARG A 53 -1.44 3.51 -16.49
C ARG A 53 -0.48 2.34 -16.60
N MET A 54 -0.36 1.54 -15.54
CA MET A 54 0.51 0.37 -15.54
C MET A 54 -0.04 -0.77 -16.42
N GLN A 55 -1.36 -0.97 -16.46
CA GLN A 55 -2.01 -1.89 -17.39
C GLN A 55 -1.70 -1.53 -18.84
N ALA A 56 -1.91 -0.25 -19.20
CA ALA A 56 -1.59 0.25 -20.54
C ALA A 56 -0.11 0.07 -20.87
N TRP A 57 0.78 0.39 -19.92
CA TRP A 57 2.22 0.19 -20.08
C TRP A 57 2.57 -1.29 -20.28
N ARG A 58 2.00 -2.21 -19.48
CA ARG A 58 2.24 -3.66 -19.60
C ARG A 58 1.87 -4.18 -20.98
N VAL A 59 0.66 -3.84 -21.45
CA VAL A 59 0.18 -4.24 -22.78
C VAL A 59 1.08 -3.69 -23.88
N ALA A 60 1.48 -2.42 -23.80
CA ALA A 60 2.37 -1.79 -24.79
C ALA A 60 3.76 -2.44 -24.87
N HIS A 61 4.19 -3.15 -23.83
CA HIS A 61 5.48 -3.85 -23.76
C HIS A 61 5.34 -5.37 -23.89
N GLY A 62 4.17 -5.87 -24.31
CA GLY A 62 3.94 -7.29 -24.56
C GLY A 62 3.74 -8.15 -23.30
N PHE A 63 3.55 -7.53 -22.12
CA PHE A 63 3.26 -8.25 -20.89
C PHE A 63 1.76 -8.51 -20.72
N PRO A 64 1.36 -9.66 -20.14
CA PRO A 64 -0.02 -9.90 -19.80
C PRO A 64 -0.56 -8.83 -18.84
N PRO A 65 -1.80 -8.33 -19.06
CA PRO A 65 -2.44 -7.45 -18.11
C PRO A 65 -2.74 -8.19 -16.81
N TRP A 66 -2.74 -7.47 -15.70
CA TRP A 66 -3.35 -7.93 -14.46
C TRP A 66 -4.86 -8.08 -14.64
N GLN A 67 -5.42 -9.02 -13.88
CA GLN A 67 -6.83 -9.41 -13.88
C GLN A 67 -7.23 -9.41 -12.40
N PRO A 68 -7.82 -8.33 -11.87
CA PRO A 68 -8.03 -8.13 -10.43
C PRO A 68 -8.81 -9.27 -9.75
N GLU A 69 -9.63 -10.01 -10.51
CA GLU A 69 -10.41 -11.15 -10.04
C GLU A 69 -9.52 -12.34 -9.64
N ASN A 70 -8.31 -12.43 -10.21
CA ASN A 70 -7.37 -13.51 -9.93
C ASN A 70 -6.53 -13.20 -8.70
N VAL A 71 -6.22 -14.25 -7.93
CA VAL A 71 -5.27 -14.16 -6.82
C VAL A 71 -3.87 -13.85 -7.37
N TYR A 72 -3.09 -13.06 -6.62
CA TYR A 72 -1.75 -12.55 -6.96
C TYR A 72 -1.71 -11.44 -8.02
N HIS A 73 -2.84 -11.08 -8.61
CA HIS A 73 -2.92 -9.93 -9.49
C HIS A 73 -3.27 -8.68 -8.67
N LEU A 74 -2.63 -7.55 -8.99
CA LEU A 74 -2.85 -6.31 -8.26
C LEU A 74 -4.31 -5.88 -8.35
N ARG A 75 -4.84 -5.37 -7.24
CA ARG A 75 -6.17 -4.80 -7.10
C ARG A 75 -6.04 -3.33 -6.75
N ALA A 76 -6.80 -2.51 -7.44
CA ALA A 76 -6.82 -1.08 -7.22
C ALA A 76 -8.08 -0.66 -6.48
N VAL A 77 -7.98 0.48 -5.80
CA VAL A 77 -9.11 1.19 -5.19
C VAL A 77 -9.37 2.48 -5.95
N PRO A 78 -10.60 3.02 -5.93
CA PRO A 78 -10.88 4.32 -6.52
C PRO A 78 -9.94 5.41 -5.95
N ASP A 79 -9.42 6.30 -6.80
CA ASP A 79 -8.48 7.35 -6.39
C ASP A 79 -9.01 8.20 -5.23
N ARG A 80 -10.33 8.43 -5.17
CA ARG A 80 -10.99 9.18 -4.07
C ARG A 80 -10.88 8.51 -2.70
N CYS A 81 -10.55 7.22 -2.64
CA CYS A 81 -10.33 6.49 -1.39
C CYS A 81 -8.91 6.66 -0.85
N ILE A 82 -7.97 7.12 -1.68
CA ILE A 82 -6.59 7.37 -1.26
C ILE A 82 -6.58 8.60 -0.36
N GLY A 83 -5.98 8.47 0.81
CA GLY A 83 -5.83 9.57 1.76
C GLY A 83 -4.37 9.92 2.05
N VAL A 84 -3.42 9.07 1.66
CA VAL A 84 -1.98 9.29 1.85
C VAL A 84 -1.22 8.88 0.60
N HIS A 85 -0.24 9.70 0.21
CA HIS A 85 0.71 9.40 -0.85
C HIS A 85 2.11 9.79 -0.38
N VAL A 86 2.94 8.79 -0.13
CA VAL A 86 4.33 8.96 0.28
C VAL A 86 5.24 8.71 -0.91
N ARG A 87 6.25 9.57 -1.07
CA ARG A 87 7.32 9.39 -2.04
C ARG A 87 8.54 8.84 -1.32
N ILE A 88 8.88 7.59 -1.61
CA ILE A 88 10.01 6.90 -0.98
C ILE A 88 11.31 7.01 -1.77
N ASP A 89 11.43 7.97 -2.71
CA ASP A 89 12.63 8.18 -3.54
C ASP A 89 13.96 8.13 -2.73
N PRO A 90 14.08 8.74 -1.54
CA PRO A 90 15.32 8.72 -0.77
C PRO A 90 15.73 7.31 -0.29
N VAL A 91 14.77 6.40 -0.11
CA VAL A 91 14.99 5.06 0.47
C VAL A 91 14.64 3.91 -0.48
N ALA A 92 14.23 4.20 -1.72
CA ALA A 92 13.84 3.18 -2.70
C ALA A 92 14.95 2.14 -2.95
N HIS A 93 16.22 2.54 -2.87
CA HIS A 93 17.37 1.63 -2.99
C HIS A 93 17.43 0.60 -1.85
N VAL A 94 17.04 0.99 -0.63
CA VAL A 94 16.95 0.08 0.53
C VAL A 94 15.83 -0.93 0.31
N VAL A 95 14.67 -0.47 -0.16
CA VAL A 95 13.53 -1.35 -0.46
C VAL A 95 13.92 -2.39 -1.52
N VAL A 96 14.58 -1.98 -2.59
CA VAL A 96 15.09 -2.91 -3.61
C VAL A 96 16.10 -3.90 -3.03
N ALA A 97 17.03 -3.44 -2.19
CA ALA A 97 17.99 -4.33 -1.52
C ALA A 97 17.28 -5.38 -0.65
N VAL A 98 16.26 -4.98 0.12
CA VAL A 98 15.46 -5.92 0.93
C VAL A 98 14.73 -6.92 0.04
N LEU A 99 14.07 -6.47 -1.03
CA LEU A 99 13.37 -7.37 -1.97
C LEU A 99 14.32 -8.39 -2.62
N LEU A 100 15.57 -8.02 -2.87
CA LEU A 100 16.58 -8.93 -3.41
C LEU A 100 17.03 -10.00 -2.39
N GLU A 101 16.93 -9.74 -1.09
CA GLU A 101 17.23 -10.74 -0.04
C GLU A 101 16.13 -11.79 0.13
N HIS A 102 14.93 -11.60 -0.42
CA HIS A 102 13.89 -12.62 -0.49
C HIS A 102 14.21 -13.70 -1.55
N ARG A 103 15.35 -14.38 -1.41
CA ARG A 103 15.95 -15.25 -2.45
C ARG A 103 14.99 -16.32 -2.99
N SER A 104 14.18 -16.94 -2.12
CA SER A 104 13.21 -17.96 -2.52
C SER A 104 11.93 -17.40 -3.15
N GLN A 105 11.66 -16.10 -2.99
CA GLN A 105 10.47 -15.41 -3.51
C GLN A 105 10.83 -14.35 -4.56
N ARG A 106 12.11 -14.25 -4.94
CA ARG A 106 12.63 -13.17 -5.77
C ARG A 106 11.91 -13.06 -7.11
N LEU A 107 11.60 -14.20 -7.75
CA LEU A 107 10.90 -14.22 -9.05
C LEU A 107 9.43 -13.75 -8.96
N VAL A 108 8.86 -13.70 -7.75
CA VAL A 108 7.50 -13.21 -7.50
C VAL A 108 7.53 -11.73 -7.10
N LEU A 109 8.55 -11.31 -6.34
CA LEU A 109 8.65 -9.96 -5.78
C LEU A 109 9.39 -8.97 -6.68
N VAL A 110 10.32 -9.45 -7.50
CA VAL A 110 11.11 -8.65 -8.42
C VAL A 110 10.74 -9.10 -9.84
N PRO A 111 10.11 -8.24 -10.65
CA PRO A 111 9.74 -8.59 -12.01
C PRO A 111 10.99 -8.96 -12.80
N THR A 112 10.89 -10.04 -13.56
CA THR A 112 11.93 -10.50 -14.50
C THR A 112 11.82 -9.79 -15.84
N GLU A 113 10.69 -9.15 -16.07
CA GLU A 113 10.26 -8.49 -17.29
C GLU A 113 10.91 -7.12 -17.51
N VAL A 114 11.47 -6.52 -16.46
CA VAL A 114 12.05 -5.17 -16.51
C VAL A 114 13.41 -5.14 -15.84
N ASP A 115 14.25 -4.19 -16.27
CA ASP A 115 15.51 -3.94 -15.57
C ASP A 115 15.28 -3.36 -14.16
N GLN A 116 16.31 -3.44 -13.34
CA GLN A 116 16.25 -2.98 -11.95
C GLN A 116 15.98 -1.46 -11.85
N ALA A 117 16.46 -0.65 -12.80
CA ALA A 117 16.25 0.79 -12.79
C ALA A 117 14.77 1.15 -13.00
N THR A 118 14.12 0.48 -13.95
CA THR A 118 12.69 0.59 -14.24
C THR A 118 11.86 0.10 -13.07
N PHE A 119 12.24 -1.05 -12.50
CA PHE A 119 11.60 -1.57 -11.29
C PHE A 119 11.69 -0.59 -10.11
N THR A 120 12.90 -0.07 -9.84
CA THR A 120 13.14 0.91 -8.76
C THR A 120 12.30 2.17 -8.96
N ARG A 121 12.12 2.63 -10.22
CA ARG A 121 11.27 3.78 -10.52
C ARG A 121 9.80 3.51 -10.21
N GLY A 122 9.32 2.28 -10.45
CA GLY A 122 7.96 1.85 -10.15
C GLY A 122 7.63 1.80 -8.66
N LEU A 123 8.63 1.55 -7.80
CA LEU A 123 8.47 1.45 -6.33
C LEU A 123 8.42 2.79 -5.59
N ARG A 124 8.73 3.91 -6.26
CA ARG A 124 8.87 5.22 -5.60
C ARG A 124 7.60 5.75 -4.92
N PRO A 125 6.40 5.58 -5.48
CA PRO A 125 5.19 6.01 -4.80
C PRO A 125 4.62 4.88 -3.93
N GLU A 126 4.20 5.25 -2.72
CA GLU A 126 3.43 4.40 -1.81
C GLU A 126 2.11 5.11 -1.50
N TRP A 127 0.99 4.39 -1.57
CA TRP A 127 -0.34 4.95 -1.33
C TRP A 127 -1.08 4.18 -0.25
N HIS A 128 -1.91 4.90 0.49
CA HIS A 128 -2.74 4.32 1.53
C HIS A 128 -4.14 4.94 1.56
N THR A 129 -5.13 4.12 1.91
CA THR A 129 -6.41 4.62 2.42
C THR A 129 -6.25 4.91 3.91
N VAL A 130 -7.00 5.90 4.42
CA VAL A 130 -7.05 6.18 5.86
C VAL A 130 -8.33 5.60 6.42
N VAL A 131 -8.19 4.58 7.27
CA VAL A 131 -9.32 3.92 7.94
C VAL A 131 -9.67 4.66 9.23
N TRP A 132 -8.64 5.11 9.95
CA TRP A 132 -8.80 5.89 11.17
C TRP A 132 -7.74 7.00 11.27
N PRO A 133 -8.14 8.23 11.67
CA PRO A 133 -9.53 8.70 11.75
C PRO A 133 -10.18 8.67 10.35
N PRO A 134 -11.50 8.43 10.23
CA PRO A 134 -12.19 8.50 8.95
C PRO A 134 -11.95 9.86 8.29
N ARG A 135 -11.71 9.85 6.97
CA ARG A 135 -11.56 11.06 6.16
C ARG A 135 -12.77 11.26 5.28
N HIS A 136 -13.12 12.51 5.02
CA HIS A 136 -14.11 12.85 4.02
C HIS A 136 -13.52 12.78 2.61
N GLU A 137 -14.35 12.42 1.63
CA GLU A 137 -13.95 12.45 0.22
C GLU A 137 -13.52 13.87 -0.16
N GLY A 138 -12.39 13.98 -0.88
CA GLY A 138 -11.85 15.26 -1.36
C GLY A 138 -10.97 16.02 -0.36
N GLU A 139 -10.76 15.50 0.86
CA GLU A 139 -9.71 16.03 1.72
C GLU A 139 -8.33 15.93 1.04
N PRO A 140 -7.43 16.92 1.21
CA PRO A 140 -6.08 16.87 0.64
C PRO A 140 -5.34 15.57 1.01
N LEU A 141 -4.55 15.02 0.09
CA LEU A 141 -3.71 13.86 0.41
C LEU A 141 -2.65 14.26 1.44
N LEU A 142 -2.45 13.42 2.44
CA LEU A 142 -1.32 13.52 3.35
C LEU A 142 -0.04 13.08 2.61
N ALA A 143 1.06 13.80 2.81
CA ALA A 143 2.35 13.48 2.20
C ALA A 143 3.25 12.65 3.14
N ASP A 144 2.87 12.54 4.41
CA ASP A 144 3.56 11.80 5.45
C ASP A 144 2.56 10.95 6.27
N LEU A 145 2.93 9.70 6.56
CA LEU A 145 2.15 8.81 7.41
C LEU A 145 1.92 9.37 8.82
N PHE A 146 2.79 10.27 9.29
CA PHE A 146 2.74 10.93 10.59
C PHE A 146 2.11 12.33 10.57
N GLU A 147 1.74 12.84 9.39
CA GLU A 147 1.18 14.19 9.27
C GLU A 147 -0.06 14.38 10.14
N GLY A 148 -0.06 15.41 11.00
CA GLY A 148 -1.14 15.67 11.95
C GLY A 148 -1.19 14.72 13.15
N LEU A 149 -0.15 13.91 13.36
CA LEU A 149 0.06 13.13 14.59
C LEU A 149 1.14 13.81 15.43
N ASP A 150 0.76 14.82 16.21
CA ASP A 150 1.71 15.42 17.16
C ASP A 150 2.06 14.41 18.26
N ASP A 151 3.35 14.27 18.55
CA ASP A 151 3.82 13.71 19.80
C ASP A 151 3.40 14.70 20.89
N GLY A 152 2.28 14.44 21.56
CA GLY A 152 1.77 15.30 22.63
C GLY A 152 2.78 15.47 23.78
N ASN A 153 3.76 16.36 23.58
CA ASN A 153 4.62 16.98 24.56
C ASN A 153 4.13 18.42 24.71
N ALA A 154 3.05 18.56 25.47
CA ALA A 154 2.67 19.76 26.20
C ALA A 154 2.42 19.32 27.64
#